data_AF-A0AAW6B3I2-F1
#
_entry.id   AF-A0AAW6B3I2-F1
#
_cell.length_a   1.000
_cell.length_b   1.000
_cell.length_c   1.000
_cell.angle_alpha   90.00
_cell.angle_beta   90.00
_cell.angle_gamma   90.00
#
_symmetry.space_group_name_H-M   'P 1'
#
loop_
_entity.id
_entity.type
_entity.pdbx_description
1 polymer ?
#
loop_
_entity_poly.entity_id
_entity_poly.type
_entity_poly.pdbx_seq_one_letter_code
_entity_poly.pdbx_strand_id
1 'polypeptide(L)'
;PDGTVDEVTVPITVKEQKDTFNPTAKQPGQTAKHGSDPSVEGSINTEGLPKGTTYTWVEKPDTNTTPGSKPGKVLITYPDNSTEEVPVTVEVTPQKDDYDPKPKAQTVDNGTVPNAEDSVAKTGLPEGTRVTWKETPVVNTPGSHPTVALVTYPDGTVDEVTVPITVKEQKDTFNPTAKQPGQTAKHGSDPSAEGSIDTEGLPKGTTYTWVEKPDTSTTPGNKPGKVLITYPDNSTEEVTVTVEVTPQKDDYNPQPKPQTVDNGTAPNAEDSVDKTGLPEGTT
;
A
#
# COMPACT_ATOMS: atom_id res chain seq x y z
N PRO A 1 7.89 108.14 26.31
CA PRO A 1 8.08 106.68 26.23
C PRO A 1 8.62 106.33 24.84
N ASP A 2 9.94 106.11 24.73
CA ASP A 2 10.51 105.61 23.48
C ASP A 2 10.19 104.11 23.39
N GLY A 3 9.70 103.67 22.23
CA GLY A 3 9.09 102.36 22.03
C GLY A 3 10.10 101.24 21.79
N THR A 4 11.23 101.19 22.50
CA THR A 4 12.15 100.05 22.40
C THR A 4 11.50 98.79 22.95
N VAL A 5 11.38 97.78 22.10
CA VAL A 5 10.97 96.42 22.45
C VAL A 5 12.22 95.55 22.44
N ASP A 6 12.56 94.94 23.58
CA ASP A 6 13.61 93.91 23.65
C ASP A 6 13.02 92.58 23.14
N GLU A 7 13.52 92.09 22.01
CA GLU A 7 13.20 90.75 21.52
C GLU A 7 14.09 89.72 22.22
N VAL A 8 13.51 88.97 23.15
CA VAL A 8 14.15 87.82 23.79
C VAL A 8 13.89 86.58 22.95
N THR A 9 14.94 85.99 22.38
CA THR A 9 14.86 84.69 21.70
C THR A 9 14.96 83.57 22.74
N VAL A 10 13.91 82.73 22.83
CA VAL A 10 13.91 81.52 23.67
C VAL A 10 14.19 80.32 22.76
N PRO A 11 15.30 79.58 22.95
CA PRO A 11 15.53 78.36 22.20
C PRO A 11 14.51 77.28 22.61
N ILE A 12 13.70 76.83 21.66
CA ILE A 12 12.78 75.70 21.86
C ILE A 12 13.44 74.47 21.24
N THR A 13 13.64 73.42 22.05
CA THR A 13 14.06 72.11 21.55
C THR A 13 12.84 71.20 21.51
N VAL A 14 12.50 70.71 20.32
CA VAL A 14 11.42 69.73 20.12
C VAL A 14 12.07 68.34 20.14
N LYS A 15 11.60 67.45 21.02
CA LYS A 15 12.04 66.04 21.04
C LYS A 15 11.33 65.27 19.95
N GLU A 16 12.02 64.29 19.36
CA GLU A 16 11.40 63.34 18.45
C GLU A 16 10.40 62.44 19.20
N GLN A 17 9.37 61.97 18.51
CA GLN A 17 8.35 61.10 19.07
C GLN A 17 8.93 59.75 19.47
N LYS A 18 9.90 59.21 18.72
CA LYS A 18 10.64 57.99 19.12
C LYS A 18 11.35 58.12 20.47
N ASP A 19 11.72 59.33 20.90
CA ASP A 19 12.37 59.55 22.20
C ASP A 19 11.35 59.65 23.35
N THR A 20 10.05 59.65 23.01
CA THR A 20 8.92 59.81 23.94
C THR A 20 8.13 58.52 24.11
N PHE A 21 7.95 57.75 23.03
CA PHE A 21 7.24 56.47 23.04
C PHE A 21 8.22 55.31 23.20
N ASN A 22 7.73 54.17 23.71
CA ASN A 22 8.50 52.94 23.82
C ASN A 22 7.58 51.75 23.48
N PRO A 23 7.25 51.57 22.19
CA PRO A 23 6.41 50.48 21.72
C PRO A 23 7.09 49.13 21.98
N THR A 24 6.27 48.12 22.25
CA THR A 24 6.75 46.77 22.58
C THR A 24 6.02 45.74 21.75
N ALA A 25 6.66 44.59 21.53
CA ALA A 25 6.00 43.44 20.94
C ALA A 25 4.76 43.05 21.77
N LYS A 26 3.71 42.61 21.09
CA LYS A 26 2.47 42.18 21.74
C LYS A 26 2.69 40.89 22.53
N GLN A 27 2.07 40.79 23.71
CA GLN A 27 2.09 39.59 24.56
C GLN A 27 0.67 39.23 25.04
N PRO A 28 0.20 37.98 24.87
CA PRO A 28 0.86 36.91 24.12
C PRO A 28 1.07 37.29 22.65
N GLY A 29 2.15 36.76 22.07
CA GLY A 29 2.53 37.01 20.68
C GLY A 29 1.46 36.53 19.68
N GLN A 30 1.56 37.01 18.45
CA GLN A 30 0.65 36.62 17.37
C GLN A 30 0.87 35.15 16.98
N THR A 31 -0.22 34.43 16.73
CA THR A 31 -0.19 33.10 16.12
C THR A 31 -0.56 33.18 14.64
N ALA A 32 0.06 32.35 13.80
CA ALA A 32 -0.22 32.26 12.37
C ALA A 32 -0.26 30.81 11.91
N LYS A 33 -1.08 30.52 10.88
CA LYS A 33 -1.07 29.22 10.20
C LYS A 33 0.12 29.14 9.24
N HIS A 34 0.55 27.93 8.90
CA HIS A 34 1.56 27.72 7.88
C HIS A 34 1.19 28.41 6.55
N GLY A 35 2.14 29.15 5.98
CA GLY A 35 2.01 29.91 4.75
C GLY A 35 1.09 31.15 4.81
N SER A 36 0.51 31.46 5.97
CA SER A 36 -0.32 32.66 6.13
C SER A 36 0.51 33.93 6.32
N ASP A 37 -0.06 35.09 5.98
CA ASP A 37 0.59 36.38 6.15
C ASP A 37 0.26 36.98 7.54
N PRO A 38 1.24 37.11 8.46
CA PRO A 38 1.00 37.75 9.75
C PRO A 38 0.85 39.28 9.61
N SER A 39 -0.21 39.83 10.21
CA SER A 39 -0.40 41.28 10.36
C SER A 39 0.73 41.92 11.18
N VAL A 40 1.26 43.04 10.69
CA VAL A 40 2.25 43.86 11.40
C VAL A 40 1.67 44.39 12.72
N GLU A 41 0.48 44.97 12.67
CA GLU A 41 -0.22 45.51 13.83
C GLU A 41 -0.63 44.42 14.82
N GLY A 42 -0.83 43.18 14.34
CA GLY A 42 -1.07 42.02 15.19
C GLY A 42 0.13 41.67 16.09
N SER A 43 1.34 42.05 15.68
CA SER A 43 2.60 41.71 16.37
C SER A 43 3.10 42.78 17.34
N ILE A 44 2.50 43.97 17.37
CA ILE A 44 2.98 45.10 18.18
C ILE A 44 1.87 45.76 19.00
N ASN A 45 2.24 46.35 20.15
CA ASN A 45 1.33 47.15 20.95
C ASN A 45 1.17 48.55 20.33
N THR A 46 0.01 48.81 19.75
CA THR A 46 -0.32 50.10 19.09
C THR A 46 -1.04 51.09 20.01
N GLU A 47 -1.45 50.65 21.20
CA GLU A 47 -2.18 51.47 22.17
C GLU A 47 -1.29 52.59 22.71
N GLY A 48 -1.84 53.81 22.77
CA GLY A 48 -1.14 54.99 23.29
C GLY A 48 -0.17 55.65 22.31
N LEU A 49 0.02 55.11 21.10
CA LEU A 49 0.86 55.74 20.08
C LEU A 49 0.13 56.89 19.37
N PRO A 50 0.85 57.92 18.88
CA PRO A 50 0.25 59.06 18.18
C PRO A 50 -0.60 58.65 16.98
N LYS A 51 -1.70 59.38 16.76
CA LYS A 51 -2.51 59.19 15.54
C LYS A 51 -1.68 59.53 14.30
N GLY A 52 -1.68 58.63 13.32
CA GLY A 52 -0.84 58.73 12.12
C GLY A 52 0.45 57.92 12.19
N THR A 53 0.71 57.24 13.32
CA THR A 53 1.78 56.23 13.39
C THR A 53 1.46 55.08 12.43
N THR A 54 2.47 54.64 11.66
CA THR A 54 2.36 53.54 10.69
C THR A 54 3.37 52.45 11.03
N TYR A 55 3.08 51.22 10.59
CA TYR A 55 3.84 50.03 10.92
C TYR A 55 4.13 49.23 9.64
N THR A 56 5.38 48.84 9.44
CA THR A 56 5.79 48.00 8.31
C THR A 56 6.76 46.91 8.74
N TRP A 57 6.84 45.82 7.98
CA TRP A 57 7.86 44.79 8.20
C TRP A 57 9.22 45.27 7.68
N VAL A 58 10.24 45.30 8.54
CA VAL A 58 11.66 45.30 8.11
C VAL A 58 12.05 43.87 7.76
N GLU A 59 11.70 42.94 8.63
CA GLU A 59 11.91 41.51 8.46
C GLU A 59 10.58 40.82 8.78
N LYS A 60 9.96 40.25 7.76
CA LYS A 60 8.69 39.55 7.91
C LYS A 60 8.94 38.13 8.42
N PRO A 61 8.25 37.67 9.49
CA PRO A 61 8.34 36.29 9.94
C PRO A 61 8.02 35.28 8.83
N ASP A 62 8.88 34.28 8.65
CA ASP A 62 8.68 33.25 7.63
C ASP A 62 7.75 32.12 8.13
N THR A 63 6.50 32.18 7.67
CA THR A 63 5.45 31.21 8.01
C THR A 63 5.41 29.99 7.09
N ASN A 64 6.23 29.91 6.04
CA ASN A 64 6.30 28.76 5.11
C ASN A 64 7.32 27.70 5.55
N THR A 65 7.68 27.69 6.84
CA THR A 65 8.65 26.78 7.42
C THR A 65 7.99 25.86 8.45
N THR A 66 8.81 25.03 9.12
CA THR A 66 8.34 24.17 10.21
C THR A 66 7.63 24.99 11.29
N PRO A 67 6.68 24.42 12.05
CA PRO A 67 6.01 25.11 13.14
C PRO A 67 6.97 25.64 14.21
N GLY A 68 6.50 26.60 15.01
CA GLY A 68 7.25 27.21 16.10
C GLY A 68 7.42 28.72 15.97
N SER A 69 8.19 29.28 16.90
CA SER A 69 8.47 30.72 16.97
C SER A 69 9.31 31.21 15.79
N LYS A 70 8.78 32.20 15.06
CA LYS A 70 9.44 32.85 13.92
C LYS A 70 9.75 34.30 14.24
N PRO A 71 11.02 34.71 14.18
CA PRO A 71 11.40 36.09 14.44
C PRO A 71 10.93 37.00 13.30
N GLY A 72 10.67 38.25 13.64
CA GLY A 72 10.48 39.33 12.69
C GLY A 72 10.86 40.67 13.31
N LYS A 73 10.74 41.74 12.53
CA LYS A 73 11.10 43.08 12.95
C LYS A 73 10.17 44.10 12.31
N VAL A 74 9.56 44.93 13.14
CA VAL A 74 8.61 45.97 12.73
C VAL A 74 9.31 47.32 12.74
N LEU A 75 9.19 48.08 11.65
CA LEU A 75 9.51 49.50 11.59
C LEU A 75 8.27 50.30 11.97
N ILE A 76 8.43 51.19 12.93
CA ILE A 76 7.38 52.11 13.37
C ILE A 76 7.77 53.49 12.85
N THR A 77 6.86 54.14 12.14
CA THR A 77 7.05 55.51 11.65
C THR A 77 6.03 56.43 12.28
N TYR A 78 6.52 57.38 13.06
CA TYR A 78 5.72 58.37 13.75
C TYR A 78 5.31 59.54 12.85
N PRO A 79 4.26 60.32 13.20
CA PRO A 79 3.87 61.52 12.47
C PRO A 79 4.98 62.57 12.23
N ASP A 80 5.98 62.65 13.11
CA ASP A 80 7.14 63.54 12.94
C ASP A 80 8.26 62.95 12.04
N ASN A 81 8.02 61.78 11.45
CA ASN A 81 8.95 60.98 10.65
C ASN A 81 10.13 60.37 11.42
N SER A 82 10.14 60.48 12.76
CA SER A 82 11.04 59.67 13.57
C SER A 82 10.63 58.20 13.47
N THR A 83 11.61 57.30 13.56
CA THR A 83 11.38 55.86 13.42
C THR A 83 12.13 55.06 14.47
N GLU A 84 11.60 53.88 14.76
CA GLU A 84 12.30 52.86 15.54
C GLU A 84 11.92 51.45 15.08
N GLU A 85 12.77 50.47 15.38
CA GLU A 85 12.57 49.07 15.02
C GLU A 85 12.33 48.23 16.26
N VAL A 86 11.25 47.45 16.26
CA VAL A 86 10.89 46.56 17.36
C VAL A 86 10.99 45.10 16.91
N PRO A 87 11.81 44.27 17.55
CA PRO A 87 11.83 42.83 17.29
C PRO A 87 10.54 42.21 17.81
N VAL A 88 9.96 41.30 17.02
CA VAL A 88 8.73 40.58 17.35
C VAL A 88 8.89 39.10 17.02
N THR A 89 7.94 38.30 17.48
CA THR A 89 7.87 36.86 17.16
C THR A 89 6.45 36.48 16.79
N VAL A 90 6.29 35.64 15.77
CA VAL A 90 5.03 35.00 15.39
C VAL A 90 5.15 33.50 15.63
N GLU A 91 4.20 32.93 16.35
CA GLU A 91 4.14 31.48 16.58
C GLU A 91 3.39 30.80 15.44
N VAL A 92 4.07 29.95 14.67
CA VAL A 92 3.46 29.21 13.57
C VAL A 92 2.91 27.88 14.08
N THR A 93 1.62 27.63 13.86
CA THR A 93 0.97 26.40 14.32
C THR A 93 1.21 25.22 13.37
N PRO A 94 1.33 23.98 13.90
CA PRO A 94 1.40 22.76 13.10
C PRO A 94 0.21 22.57 12.15
N GLN A 95 0.47 22.17 10.90
CA GLN A 95 -0.58 21.81 9.95
C GLN A 95 -1.35 20.58 10.39
N LYS A 96 -0.68 19.57 10.97
CA LYS A 96 -1.38 18.40 11.50
C LYS A 96 -2.48 18.73 12.53
N ASP A 97 -2.39 19.87 13.22
CA ASP A 97 -3.42 20.28 14.18
C ASP A 97 -4.69 20.84 13.49
N ASP A 98 -4.59 21.19 12.20
CA ASP A 98 -5.66 21.74 11.38
C ASP A 98 -6.38 20.68 10.51
N TYR A 99 -5.82 19.48 10.39
CA TYR A 99 -6.31 18.44 9.49
C TYR A 99 -6.55 17.11 10.22
N ASP A 100 -7.45 16.29 9.67
CA ASP A 100 -7.80 14.97 10.21
C ASP A 100 -7.94 13.98 9.05
N PRO A 101 -6.81 13.40 8.57
CA PRO A 101 -6.79 12.54 7.39
C PRO A 101 -7.55 11.24 7.64
N LYS A 102 -8.43 10.87 6.70
CA LYS A 102 -9.29 9.69 6.84
C LYS A 102 -8.74 8.46 6.10
N PRO A 103 -8.73 7.27 6.72
CA PRO A 103 -8.29 6.05 6.06
C PRO A 103 -9.27 5.62 4.97
N LYS A 104 -8.74 4.90 3.98
CA LYS A 104 -9.52 4.19 2.96
C LYS A 104 -9.19 2.70 3.06
N ALA A 105 -10.20 1.87 3.30
CA ALA A 105 -10.00 0.43 3.30
C ALA A 105 -9.50 -0.04 1.92
N GLN A 106 -8.62 -1.02 1.91
CA GLN A 106 -8.10 -1.65 0.69
C GLN A 106 -8.28 -3.16 0.73
N THR A 107 -8.60 -3.75 -0.41
CA THR A 107 -8.59 -5.20 -0.60
C THR A 107 -7.57 -5.53 -1.68
N VAL A 108 -6.64 -6.43 -1.38
CA VAL A 108 -5.53 -6.81 -2.27
C VAL A 108 -5.43 -8.32 -2.41
N ASP A 109 -4.81 -8.78 -3.50
CA ASP A 109 -4.48 -10.18 -3.66
C ASP A 109 -3.26 -10.56 -2.80
N ASN A 110 -3.15 -11.84 -2.44
CA ASN A 110 -2.04 -12.34 -1.63
C ASN A 110 -0.67 -11.99 -2.25
N GLY A 111 0.24 -11.47 -1.44
CA GLY A 111 1.57 -11.02 -1.83
C GLY A 111 1.63 -9.60 -2.40
N THR A 112 0.48 -8.95 -2.65
CA THR A 112 0.45 -7.61 -3.27
C THR A 112 0.40 -6.51 -2.22
N VAL A 113 1.47 -5.72 -2.11
CA VAL A 113 1.52 -4.55 -1.22
C VAL A 113 0.67 -3.40 -1.81
N PRO A 114 -0.36 -2.90 -1.12
CA PRO A 114 -1.15 -1.76 -1.60
C PRO A 114 -0.32 -0.48 -1.62
N ASN A 115 -0.67 0.44 -2.51
CA ASN A 115 -0.09 1.77 -2.54
C ASN A 115 -0.58 2.61 -1.34
N ALA A 116 0.35 3.20 -0.60
CA ALA A 116 0.03 4.05 0.56
C ALA A 116 -0.76 5.30 0.15
N GLU A 117 -0.45 5.87 -1.02
CA GLU A 117 -1.09 7.10 -1.50
C GLU A 117 -2.60 6.93 -1.77
N ASP A 118 -3.03 5.71 -2.07
CA ASP A 118 -4.44 5.38 -2.31
C ASP A 118 -5.19 5.02 -1.01
N SER A 119 -4.45 4.87 0.10
CA SER A 119 -4.95 4.35 1.37
C SER A 119 -5.44 5.43 2.34
N VAL A 120 -5.26 6.70 2.01
CA VAL A 120 -5.74 7.85 2.79
C VAL A 120 -6.46 8.84 1.87
N ALA A 121 -7.55 9.44 2.35
CA ALA A 121 -8.24 10.51 1.64
C ALA A 121 -7.44 11.80 1.69
N LYS A 122 -6.97 12.27 0.52
CA LYS A 122 -6.26 13.56 0.38
C LYS A 122 -7.17 14.77 0.19
N THR A 123 -8.48 14.56 0.05
CA THR A 123 -9.43 15.64 -0.16
C THR A 123 -9.37 16.64 1.00
N GLY A 124 -9.08 17.90 0.69
CA GLY A 124 -8.99 18.97 1.68
C GLY A 124 -7.64 19.07 2.41
N LEU A 125 -6.70 18.16 2.17
CA LEU A 125 -5.33 18.27 2.67
C LEU A 125 -4.53 19.29 1.84
N PRO A 126 -3.50 19.94 2.42
CA PRO A 126 -2.71 20.93 1.70
C PRO A 126 -1.91 20.27 0.56
N GLU A 127 -1.67 21.02 -0.50
CA GLU A 127 -0.84 20.58 -1.62
C GLU A 127 0.58 20.27 -1.13
N GLY A 128 1.17 19.18 -1.64
CA GLY A 128 2.46 18.67 -1.15
C GLY A 128 2.34 17.64 -0.03
N THR A 129 1.14 17.32 0.45
CA THR A 129 0.91 16.22 1.39
C THR A 129 1.24 14.86 0.76
N ARG A 130 2.07 14.07 1.44
CA ARG A 130 2.55 12.75 0.99
C ARG A 130 2.11 11.67 1.97
N VAL A 131 1.81 10.47 1.45
CA VAL A 131 1.42 9.32 2.26
C VAL A 131 2.38 8.17 2.01
N THR A 132 2.91 7.61 3.09
CA THR A 132 3.83 6.46 3.05
C THR A 132 3.42 5.43 4.09
N TRP A 133 3.87 4.18 3.94
CA TRP A 133 3.68 3.19 4.99
C TRP A 133 4.71 3.38 6.09
N LYS A 134 4.27 3.33 7.36
CA LYS A 134 5.18 3.29 8.51
C LYS A 134 6.01 2.01 8.50
N GLU A 135 5.36 0.89 8.16
CA GLU A 135 5.96 -0.43 7.96
C GLU A 135 5.31 -1.11 6.75
N THR A 136 6.05 -1.99 6.06
CA THR A 136 5.50 -2.73 4.91
C THR A 136 4.27 -3.54 5.34
N PRO A 137 3.10 -3.37 4.69
CA PRO A 137 1.90 -4.13 5.01
C PRO A 137 2.12 -5.65 4.91
N VAL A 138 1.57 -6.40 5.87
CA VAL A 138 1.52 -7.86 5.83
C VAL A 138 0.49 -8.29 4.81
N VAL A 139 0.93 -8.99 3.76
CA VAL A 139 0.08 -9.36 2.61
C VAL A 139 0.21 -10.83 2.20
N ASN A 140 1.01 -11.62 2.92
CA ASN A 140 1.26 -13.03 2.61
C ASN A 140 0.26 -14.01 3.25
N THR A 141 -0.61 -13.51 4.13
CA THR A 141 -1.67 -14.29 4.76
C THR A 141 -3.03 -13.66 4.44
N PRO A 142 -4.06 -14.47 4.11
CA PRO A 142 -5.39 -13.96 3.84
C PRO A 142 -6.07 -13.46 5.11
N GLY A 143 -6.99 -12.50 4.94
CA GLY A 143 -7.77 -11.90 6.03
C GLY A 143 -7.40 -10.45 6.33
N SER A 144 -7.74 -9.99 7.53
CA SER A 144 -7.60 -8.59 7.93
C SER A 144 -6.22 -8.28 8.51
N HIS A 145 -5.54 -7.30 7.92
CA HIS A 145 -4.20 -6.83 8.28
C HIS A 145 -4.17 -5.30 8.36
N PRO A 146 -4.79 -4.67 9.37
CA PRO A 146 -4.68 -3.23 9.54
C PRO A 146 -3.22 -2.81 9.69
N THR A 147 -2.84 -1.72 9.03
CA THR A 147 -1.47 -1.18 9.02
C THR A 147 -1.49 0.33 9.18
N VAL A 148 -0.33 0.96 9.42
CA VAL A 148 -0.23 2.40 9.67
C VAL A 148 0.39 3.13 8.49
N ALA A 149 -0.32 4.13 7.97
CA ALA A 149 0.19 5.10 7.02
C ALA A 149 0.66 6.38 7.75
N LEU A 150 1.76 6.96 7.28
CA LEU A 150 2.27 8.27 7.69
C LEU A 150 1.82 9.32 6.67
N VAL A 151 1.10 10.33 7.14
CA VAL A 151 0.68 11.49 6.34
C VAL A 151 1.61 12.65 6.66
N THR A 152 2.51 12.99 5.74
CA THR A 152 3.48 14.08 5.92
C THR A 152 2.98 15.34 5.25
N TYR A 153 2.84 16.41 6.02
CA TYR A 153 2.41 17.72 5.57
C TYR A 153 3.58 18.57 5.03
N PRO A 154 3.31 19.61 4.23
CA PRO A 154 4.33 20.54 3.73
C PRO A 154 5.21 21.19 4.81
N ASP A 155 4.65 21.45 5.99
CA ASP A 155 5.39 22.00 7.14
C ASP A 155 6.29 20.96 7.85
N GLY A 156 6.31 19.71 7.37
CA GLY A 156 7.07 18.60 7.91
C GLY A 156 6.41 17.88 9.08
N THR A 157 5.23 18.33 9.53
CA THR A 157 4.47 17.61 10.56
C THR A 157 3.88 16.32 9.98
N VAL A 158 3.61 15.36 10.86
CA VAL A 158 3.15 14.01 10.46
C VAL A 158 2.00 13.56 11.33
N ASP A 159 0.99 12.97 10.67
CA ASP A 159 -0.06 12.16 11.30
C ASP A 159 0.11 10.68 11.01
N GLU A 160 -0.31 9.84 11.95
CA GLU A 160 -0.40 8.40 11.78
C GLU A 160 -1.85 7.97 11.58
N VAL A 161 -2.12 7.29 10.48
CA VAL A 161 -3.47 6.83 10.12
C VAL A 161 -3.48 5.31 10.05
N THR A 162 -4.31 4.67 10.88
CA THR A 162 -4.52 3.22 10.79
C THR A 162 -5.47 2.89 9.62
N VAL A 163 -4.98 2.14 8.65
CA VAL A 163 -5.67 1.74 7.42
C VAL A 163 -6.10 0.28 7.51
N PRO A 164 -7.39 -0.04 7.31
CA PRO A 164 -7.84 -1.42 7.16
C PRO A 164 -7.39 -2.02 5.82
N ILE A 165 -6.60 -3.10 5.86
CA ILE A 165 -6.25 -3.89 4.67
C ILE A 165 -6.87 -5.27 4.79
N THR A 166 -7.44 -5.77 3.70
CA THR A 166 -7.94 -7.13 3.56
C THR A 166 -7.18 -7.83 2.45
N VAL A 167 -6.60 -8.99 2.75
CA VAL A 167 -5.87 -9.82 1.79
C VAL A 167 -6.79 -10.97 1.37
N LYS A 168 -6.95 -11.18 0.06
CA LYS A 168 -7.74 -12.31 -0.46
C LYS A 168 -7.01 -13.64 -0.31
N GLU A 169 -7.79 -14.71 -0.26
CA GLU A 169 -7.26 -16.06 -0.42
C GLU A 169 -6.78 -16.27 -1.87
N GLN A 170 -5.75 -17.08 -2.07
CA GLN A 170 -5.22 -17.38 -3.39
C GLN A 170 -6.24 -18.11 -4.27
N LYS A 171 -7.10 -18.96 -3.70
CA LYS A 171 -8.20 -19.59 -4.43
C LYS A 171 -9.21 -18.59 -5.03
N ASP A 172 -9.29 -17.36 -4.50
CA ASP A 172 -10.17 -16.31 -5.04
C ASP A 172 -9.51 -15.53 -6.19
N THR A 173 -8.20 -15.73 -6.39
CA THR A 173 -7.39 -15.08 -7.44
C THR A 173 -7.07 -16.03 -8.59
N PHE A 174 -6.80 -17.30 -8.30
CA PHE A 174 -6.47 -18.33 -9.29
C PHE A 174 -7.72 -19.14 -9.65
N ASN A 175 -7.73 -19.70 -10.87
CA ASN A 175 -8.80 -20.55 -11.36
C ASN A 175 -8.21 -21.68 -12.23
N PRO A 176 -7.57 -22.68 -11.62
CA PRO A 176 -6.96 -23.80 -12.31
C PRO A 176 -8.01 -24.64 -13.04
N THR A 177 -7.59 -25.31 -14.11
CA THR A 177 -8.47 -26.17 -14.90
C THR A 177 -7.85 -27.54 -15.11
N ALA A 178 -8.65 -28.51 -15.57
CA ALA A 178 -8.14 -29.80 -15.97
C ALA A 178 -7.19 -29.64 -17.17
N LYS A 179 -6.06 -30.34 -17.13
CA LYS A 179 -5.03 -30.27 -18.17
C LYS A 179 -5.59 -30.63 -19.55
N GLN A 180 -5.18 -29.90 -20.59
CA GLN A 180 -5.50 -30.19 -21.99
C GLN A 180 -4.23 -30.24 -22.85
N PRO A 181 -4.00 -31.32 -23.64
CA PRO A 181 -4.75 -32.57 -23.63
C PRO A 181 -4.70 -33.27 -22.27
N GLY A 182 -5.74 -34.04 -21.96
CA GLY A 182 -5.87 -34.76 -20.69
C GLY A 182 -4.72 -35.73 -20.42
N GLN A 183 -4.55 -36.08 -19.14
CA GLN A 183 -3.54 -37.07 -18.75
C GLN A 183 -3.92 -38.47 -19.27
N THR A 184 -2.93 -39.19 -19.79
CA THR A 184 -3.05 -40.61 -20.14
C THR A 184 -2.31 -41.46 -19.10
N ALA A 185 -2.82 -42.67 -18.85
CA ALA A 185 -2.25 -43.62 -17.90
C ALA A 185 -2.36 -45.06 -18.42
N LYS A 186 -1.40 -45.92 -18.05
CA LYS A 186 -1.48 -47.35 -18.36
C LYS A 186 -2.48 -48.04 -17.44
N HIS A 187 -3.04 -49.16 -17.89
CA HIS A 187 -3.86 -50.01 -17.04
C HIS A 187 -3.07 -50.47 -15.79
N GLY A 188 -3.69 -50.34 -14.62
CA GLY A 188 -3.10 -50.63 -13.31
C GLY A 188 -2.08 -49.62 -12.78
N SER A 189 -1.79 -48.54 -13.52
CA SER A 189 -0.81 -47.52 -13.09
C SER A 189 -1.40 -46.47 -12.13
N ASP A 190 -0.52 -45.71 -11.46
CA ASP A 190 -0.89 -44.66 -10.54
C ASP A 190 -0.59 -43.26 -11.11
N PRO A 191 -1.55 -42.59 -11.79
CA PRO A 191 -1.35 -41.25 -12.31
C PRO A 191 -1.28 -40.22 -11.18
N SER A 192 -0.33 -39.28 -11.26
CA SER A 192 -0.24 -38.15 -10.34
C SER A 192 -1.41 -37.17 -10.49
N ALA A 193 -1.92 -36.63 -9.39
CA ALA A 193 -2.95 -35.57 -9.41
C ALA A 193 -2.47 -34.30 -10.12
N GLU A 194 -1.22 -33.88 -9.88
CA GLU A 194 -0.59 -32.74 -10.56
C GLU A 194 -0.61 -32.88 -12.08
N GLY A 195 -0.32 -34.08 -12.59
CA GLY A 195 -0.34 -34.37 -14.02
C GLY A 195 -1.72 -34.21 -14.70
N SER A 196 -2.80 -34.14 -13.92
CA SER A 196 -4.17 -33.93 -14.40
C SER A 196 -4.62 -32.47 -14.38
N ILE A 197 -3.83 -31.55 -13.82
CA ILE A 197 -4.17 -30.13 -13.69
C ILE A 197 -3.28 -29.28 -14.61
N ASP A 198 -3.85 -28.21 -15.16
CA ASP A 198 -3.07 -27.14 -15.77
C ASP A 198 -2.45 -26.29 -14.66
N THR A 199 -1.14 -26.42 -14.49
CA THR A 199 -0.38 -25.74 -13.43
C THR A 199 0.21 -24.41 -13.88
N GLU A 200 -0.03 -23.99 -15.12
CA GLU A 200 0.53 -22.75 -15.66
C GLU A 200 0.00 -21.53 -14.88
N GLY A 201 0.90 -20.65 -14.46
CA GLY A 201 0.56 -19.42 -13.72
C GLY A 201 0.16 -19.62 -12.26
N LEU A 202 0.03 -20.85 -11.76
CA LEU A 202 -0.24 -21.10 -10.34
C LEU A 202 0.97 -20.75 -9.46
N PRO A 203 0.75 -20.32 -8.21
CA PRO A 203 1.83 -19.87 -7.35
C PRO A 203 2.74 -21.04 -6.97
N LYS A 204 4.04 -20.77 -6.81
CA LYS A 204 5.02 -21.77 -6.40
C LYS A 204 4.70 -22.28 -5.01
N GLY A 205 4.71 -23.60 -4.84
CA GLY A 205 4.35 -24.26 -3.58
C GLY A 205 2.90 -24.75 -3.54
N THR A 206 2.12 -24.50 -4.60
CA THR A 206 0.84 -25.20 -4.81
C THR A 206 1.06 -26.71 -4.84
N THR A 207 0.21 -27.46 -4.15
CA THR A 207 0.26 -28.93 -4.10
C THR A 207 -1.06 -29.53 -4.58
N TYR A 208 -1.00 -30.77 -5.05
CA TYR A 208 -2.10 -31.46 -5.72
C TYR A 208 -2.28 -32.84 -5.13
N THR A 209 -3.49 -33.17 -4.68
CA THR A 209 -3.81 -34.48 -4.11
C THR A 209 -5.12 -35.01 -4.68
N TRP A 210 -5.27 -36.33 -4.74
CA TRP A 210 -6.54 -36.95 -5.15
C TRP A 210 -7.54 -36.91 -4.00
N VAL A 211 -8.70 -36.27 -4.23
CA VAL A 211 -9.90 -36.47 -3.42
C VAL A 211 -10.58 -37.76 -3.88
N GLU A 212 -10.71 -37.91 -5.20
CA GLU A 212 -11.24 -39.10 -5.86
C GLU A 212 -10.23 -39.54 -6.92
N LYS A 213 -9.61 -40.70 -6.70
CA LYS A 213 -8.60 -41.25 -7.61
C LYS A 213 -9.26 -41.96 -8.80
N PRO A 214 -8.81 -41.72 -10.04
CA PRO A 214 -9.35 -42.43 -11.20
C PRO A 214 -9.04 -43.92 -11.11
N ASP A 215 -10.02 -44.76 -11.46
CA ASP A 215 -9.85 -46.21 -11.47
C ASP A 215 -9.14 -46.68 -12.74
N THR A 216 -7.83 -46.92 -12.63
CA THR A 216 -6.98 -47.40 -13.72
C THR A 216 -6.93 -48.92 -13.82
N SER A 217 -7.53 -49.65 -12.89
CA SER A 217 -7.29 -51.09 -12.68
C SER A 217 -8.36 -52.01 -13.26
N THR A 218 -9.55 -51.48 -13.57
CA THR A 218 -10.67 -52.30 -14.06
C THR A 218 -10.73 -52.33 -15.58
N THR A 219 -11.09 -51.21 -16.20
CA THR A 219 -11.34 -51.09 -17.64
C THR A 219 -10.58 -49.92 -18.25
N PRO A 220 -10.16 -50.03 -19.52
CA PRO A 220 -9.60 -48.89 -20.25
C PRO A 220 -10.67 -47.84 -20.58
N GLY A 221 -10.23 -46.66 -21.00
CA GLY A 221 -11.06 -45.51 -21.36
C GLY A 221 -10.98 -44.37 -20.37
N ASN A 222 -11.88 -43.39 -20.52
CA ASN A 222 -11.92 -42.18 -19.71
C ASN A 222 -12.43 -42.46 -18.30
N LYS A 223 -11.60 -42.15 -17.30
CA LYS A 223 -11.89 -42.35 -15.89
C LYS A 223 -11.95 -40.99 -15.18
N PRO A 224 -13.06 -40.67 -14.50
CA PRO A 224 -13.16 -39.42 -13.76
C PRO A 224 -12.26 -39.45 -12.52
N GLY A 225 -11.79 -38.29 -12.12
CA GLY A 225 -11.13 -38.06 -10.85
C GLY A 225 -11.41 -36.66 -10.33
N LYS A 226 -11.03 -36.40 -9.08
CA LYS A 226 -11.16 -35.09 -8.45
C LYS A 226 -9.88 -34.73 -7.71
N VAL A 227 -9.29 -33.59 -8.06
CA VAL A 227 -8.03 -33.12 -7.48
C VAL A 227 -8.32 -32.00 -6.48
N LEU A 228 -7.80 -32.11 -5.26
CA LEU A 228 -7.70 -31.02 -4.30
C LEU A 228 -6.41 -30.26 -4.56
N ILE A 229 -6.55 -28.97 -4.79
CA ILE A 229 -5.46 -28.03 -4.99
C ILE A 229 -5.29 -27.26 -3.68
N THR A 230 -4.08 -27.25 -3.13
CA THR A 230 -3.75 -26.50 -1.92
C THR A 230 -2.70 -25.46 -2.24
N TYR A 231 -3.08 -24.19 -2.08
CA TYR A 231 -2.21 -23.05 -2.35
C TYR A 231 -1.24 -22.79 -1.18
N PRO A 232 -0.14 -22.04 -1.42
CA PRO A 232 0.81 -21.65 -0.36
C PRO A 232 0.18 -20.96 0.86
N ASP A 233 -0.94 -20.26 0.68
CA ASP A 233 -1.68 -19.62 1.78
C ASP A 233 -2.63 -20.57 2.54
N ASN A 234 -2.64 -21.86 2.18
CA ASN A 234 -3.50 -22.93 2.67
C ASN A 234 -4.97 -22.83 2.24
N SER A 235 -5.34 -21.86 1.40
CA SER A 235 -6.63 -21.91 0.73
C SER A 235 -6.66 -23.11 -0.24
N THR A 236 -7.84 -23.66 -0.45
CA THR A 236 -8.02 -24.87 -1.26
C THR A 236 -9.22 -24.78 -2.17
N GLU A 237 -9.15 -25.46 -3.31
CA GLU A 237 -10.27 -25.71 -4.20
C GLU A 237 -10.17 -27.09 -4.84
N GLU A 238 -11.27 -27.59 -5.40
CA GLU A 238 -11.33 -28.91 -6.02
C GLU A 238 -11.69 -28.81 -7.50
N VAL A 239 -10.94 -29.52 -8.34
CA VAL A 239 -11.15 -29.57 -9.80
C VAL A 239 -11.46 -30.99 -10.23
N THR A 240 -12.54 -31.17 -10.99
CA THR A 240 -12.87 -32.45 -11.63
C THR A 240 -12.02 -32.63 -12.89
N VAL A 241 -11.44 -33.81 -13.05
CA VAL A 241 -10.53 -34.16 -14.16
C VAL A 241 -10.92 -35.50 -14.78
N THR A 242 -10.33 -35.82 -15.93
CA THR A 242 -10.46 -37.12 -16.59
C THR A 242 -9.07 -37.64 -16.94
N VAL A 243 -8.82 -38.91 -16.64
CA VAL A 243 -7.62 -39.64 -17.06
C VAL A 243 -8.01 -40.71 -18.08
N GLU A 244 -7.37 -40.70 -19.25
CA GLU A 244 -7.56 -41.73 -20.27
C GLU A 244 -6.68 -42.95 -19.97
N VAL A 245 -7.30 -44.10 -19.71
CA VAL A 245 -6.60 -45.35 -19.43
C VAL A 245 -6.42 -46.16 -20.71
N THR A 246 -5.18 -46.47 -21.08
CA THR A 246 -4.90 -47.23 -22.30
C THR A 246 -5.23 -48.72 -22.12
N PRO A 247 -5.78 -49.39 -23.15
CA PRO A 247 -5.96 -50.85 -23.16
C PRO A 247 -4.65 -51.62 -22.91
N GLN A 248 -4.71 -52.71 -22.15
CA GLN A 248 -3.55 -53.59 -21.93
C GLN A 248 -2.96 -54.15 -23.23
N LYS A 249 -3.79 -54.38 -24.26
CA LYS A 249 -3.32 -54.87 -25.57
C LYS A 249 -2.30 -53.96 -26.25
N ASP A 250 -2.18 -52.70 -25.82
CA ASP A 250 -1.21 -51.76 -26.37
C ASP A 250 0.17 -51.92 -25.71
N ASP A 251 0.23 -52.57 -24.54
CA ASP A 251 1.46 -52.83 -23.77
C ASP A 251 2.03 -54.24 -24.01
N TYR A 252 1.20 -55.20 -24.43
CA TYR A 252 1.59 -56.61 -24.58
C TYR A 252 1.44 -57.10 -26.02
N ASN A 253 2.45 -57.81 -26.53
CA ASN A 253 2.46 -58.40 -27.86
C ASN A 253 2.82 -59.90 -27.80
N PRO A 254 1.88 -60.77 -27.43
CA PRO A 254 2.13 -62.21 -27.31
C PRO A 254 2.58 -62.81 -28.64
N GLN A 255 3.61 -63.65 -28.63
CA GLN A 255 4.14 -64.29 -29.83
C GLN A 255 3.65 -65.74 -29.97
N PRO A 256 3.38 -66.23 -31.20
CA PRO A 256 3.01 -67.62 -31.41
C PRO A 256 4.18 -68.56 -31.06
N LYS A 257 3.86 -69.70 -30.44
CA LYS A 257 4.80 -70.75 -30.06
C LYS A 257 4.48 -72.04 -30.82
N PRO A 258 5.41 -72.59 -31.63
CA PRO A 258 5.20 -73.86 -32.31
C PRO A 258 4.97 -75.00 -31.32
N GLN A 259 4.07 -75.91 -31.68
CA GLN A 259 3.79 -77.13 -30.91
C GLN A 259 3.87 -78.36 -31.82
N THR A 260 4.28 -79.50 -31.27
CA THR A 260 4.32 -80.80 -31.96
C THR A 260 3.44 -81.76 -31.17
N VAL A 261 2.49 -82.41 -31.84
CA VAL A 261 1.57 -83.40 -31.24
C VAL A 261 1.53 -84.65 -32.09
N ASP A 262 1.18 -85.79 -31.47
CA ASP A 262 1.02 -87.06 -32.17
C ASP A 262 -0.23 -87.08 -33.06
N ASN A 263 -0.20 -87.93 -34.09
CA ASN A 263 -1.31 -88.08 -35.03
C ASN A 263 -2.59 -88.56 -34.32
N GLY A 264 -3.66 -87.76 -34.40
CA GLY A 264 -4.93 -88.01 -33.72
C GLY A 264 -5.09 -87.28 -32.38
N THR A 265 -4.08 -86.55 -31.91
CA THR A 265 -4.14 -85.74 -30.69
C THR A 265 -4.49 -84.29 -31.00
N ALA A 266 -5.45 -83.71 -30.28
CA ALA A 266 -5.79 -82.30 -30.41
C ALA A 266 -4.73 -81.43 -29.68
N PRO A 267 -4.20 -80.38 -30.34
CA PRO A 267 -3.28 -79.44 -29.69
C PRO A 267 -3.95 -78.63 -28.57
N ASN A 268 -3.18 -78.26 -27.54
CA ASN A 268 -3.64 -77.35 -26.50
C ASN A 268 -3.42 -75.89 -26.94
N ALA A 269 -4.50 -75.11 -26.99
CA ALA A 269 -4.43 -73.71 -27.39
C ALA A 269 -3.51 -72.89 -26.47
N GLU A 270 -3.50 -73.19 -25.16
CA GLU A 270 -2.67 -72.45 -24.19
C GLU A 270 -1.17 -72.64 -24.42
N ASP A 271 -0.74 -73.78 -24.97
CA ASP A 271 0.66 -74.09 -25.27
C ASP A 271 1.13 -73.45 -26.59
N SER A 272 0.21 -72.85 -27.36
CA SER A 272 0.44 -72.27 -28.68
C SER A 272 0.91 -70.81 -28.65
N VAL A 273 0.97 -70.21 -27.46
CA VAL A 273 1.29 -68.80 -27.26
C VAL A 273 2.37 -68.68 -26.18
N ASP A 274 3.39 -67.86 -26.43
CA ASP A 274 4.33 -67.48 -25.38
C ASP A 274 3.66 -66.50 -24.42
N LYS A 275 3.34 -66.98 -23.21
CA LYS A 275 2.72 -66.20 -22.14
C LYS A 275 3.75 -65.51 -21.23
N THR A 276 5.04 -65.61 -21.53
CA THR A 276 6.10 -65.01 -20.71
C THR A 276 5.90 -63.50 -20.61
N GLY A 277 5.69 -62.99 -19.40
CA GLY A 277 5.52 -61.57 -19.13
C GLY A 277 4.12 -61.01 -19.39
N LEU A 278 3.12 -61.84 -19.73
CA LEU A 278 1.72 -61.40 -19.81
C LEU A 278 1.08 -61.28 -18.42
N PRO A 279 0.03 -60.45 -18.26
CA PRO A 279 -0.72 -60.35 -17.01
C PRO A 279 -1.33 -61.68 -16.56
N GLU A 280 -1.48 -61.83 -15.24
CA GLU A 280 -2.18 -62.97 -14.65
C GLU A 280 -3.64 -63.03 -15.14
N GLY A 281 -4.13 -64.24 -15.46
CA GLY A 281 -5.47 -64.44 -16.02
C GLY A 281 -5.57 -64.31 -17.55
N THR A 282 -4.44 -64.17 -18.27
CA THR A 282 -4.44 -64.18 -19.74
C THR A 282 -4.82 -65.57 -20.29
N THR A 283 -5.92 -65.65 -21.03
CA THR A 283 -6.43 -66.87 -21.70
C THR A 283 -6.28 -66.80 -23.21
#